data_AF-A0A1G4Q186-F1
#
_entry.id   AF-A0A1G4Q186-F1
#
_cell.length_a   1.000
_cell.length_b   1.000
_cell.length_c   1.000
_cell.angle_alpha   90.00
_cell.angle_beta   90.00
_cell.angle_gamma   90.00
#
_symmetry.space_group_name_H-M   'P 1'
#
loop_
_entity.id
_entity.type
_entity.pdbx_description
1 polymer ?
#
loop_
_entity_poly.entity_id
_entity_poly.type
_entity_poly.pdbx_seq_one_letter_code
_entity_poly.pdbx_strand_id
1 'polypeptide(L)'
;MKNILLFFILLFFSCKEFNYPDIRRRSLKSSNGAVNREFKTSFVDSLNDDQKEALFFLEQVVLDSNPDKFNQIFNLNEDKVKEMLATVVKCLQAKRNAKIALERSNDVNVANAKHQLLQVEKVYIDNLRQSFTTAKNIEEACNLVKNYDVSASF
;
A
#
# COMPACT_ATOMS: atom_id res chain seq x y z
N MET A 1 25.80 -12.42 21.46
CA MET A 1 25.15 -11.69 20.34
C MET A 1 24.24 -12.63 19.54
N LYS A 2 23.12 -13.08 20.12
CA LYS A 2 22.20 -14.04 19.46
C LYS A 2 20.72 -13.60 19.46
N ASN A 3 20.41 -12.46 20.09
CA ASN A 3 19.02 -12.03 20.32
C ASN A 3 18.52 -11.00 19.30
N ILE A 4 19.40 -10.40 18.49
CA ILE A 4 19.00 -9.41 17.47
C ILE A 4 18.43 -10.11 16.24
N LEU A 5 18.96 -11.27 15.85
CA LEU A 5 18.47 -12.04 14.70
C LEU A 5 17.06 -12.61 14.94
N LEU A 6 16.75 -12.99 16.18
CA LEU A 6 15.40 -13.44 16.58
C LEU A 6 14.37 -12.30 16.49
N PHE A 7 14.78 -11.06 16.71
CA PHE A 7 13.90 -9.89 16.62
C PHE A 7 13.52 -9.57 15.17
N PHE A 8 14.48 -9.68 14.23
CA PHE A 8 14.20 -9.54 12.80
C PHE A 8 13.33 -10.69 12.27
N ILE A 9 13.59 -11.93 12.71
CA ILE A 9 12.76 -13.08 12.31
C ILE A 9 11.33 -12.92 12.86
N LEU A 10 11.14 -12.48 14.10
CA LEU A 10 9.80 -12.22 14.65
C LEU A 10 9.08 -11.06 13.95
N LEU A 11 9.78 -10.01 13.50
CA LEU A 11 9.18 -8.95 12.66
C LEU A 11 8.70 -9.47 11.30
N PHE A 12 9.44 -10.40 10.67
CA PHE A 12 8.96 -11.08 9.46
C PHE A 12 7.72 -11.96 9.71
N PHE A 13 7.57 -12.53 10.90
CA PHE A 13 6.41 -13.35 11.25
C PHE A 13 5.20 -12.55 11.74
N SER A 14 5.37 -11.34 12.29
CA SER A 14 4.25 -10.42 12.56
C SER A 14 3.65 -9.82 11.27
N CYS A 15 4.39 -9.87 10.16
CA CYS A 15 3.86 -9.58 8.82
C CYS A 15 3.13 -10.78 8.17
N LYS A 16 2.99 -11.92 8.86
CA LYS A 16 2.44 -13.16 8.32
C LYS A 16 0.93 -13.34 8.48
N GLU A 17 0.19 -12.25 8.67
CA GLU A 17 -1.27 -12.21 8.42
C GLU A 17 -1.63 -11.52 7.10
N PHE A 18 -0.62 -11.12 6.34
CA PHE A 18 -0.80 -10.91 4.92
C PHE A 18 -0.71 -12.28 4.23
N ASN A 19 -1.86 -12.92 4.02
CA ASN A 19 -1.96 -14.07 3.13
C ASN A 19 -1.85 -13.58 1.68
N TYR A 20 -0.70 -13.01 1.32
CA TYR A 20 -0.37 -12.75 -0.08
C TYR A 20 0.16 -14.05 -0.67
N PRO A 21 -0.38 -14.53 -1.80
CA PRO A 21 0.30 -15.57 -2.56
C PRO A 21 1.71 -15.07 -2.86
N ASP A 22 2.68 -15.96 -2.70
CA ASP A 22 4.11 -15.74 -2.88
C ASP A 22 4.38 -15.36 -4.34
N ILE A 23 4.14 -14.10 -4.72
CA ILE A 23 4.42 -13.57 -6.06
C ILE A 23 5.93 -13.32 -6.13
N ARG A 24 6.61 -14.45 -6.34
CA ARG A 24 7.93 -14.63 -6.89
C ARG A 24 8.41 -13.40 -7.68
N ARG A 25 9.13 -12.51 -6.97
CA ARG A 25 10.17 -11.58 -7.42
C ARG A 25 10.34 -11.54 -8.96
N ARG A 26 9.38 -10.98 -9.69
CA ARG A 26 9.53 -10.74 -11.13
C ARG A 26 10.26 -9.41 -11.27
N SER A 27 11.58 -9.51 -11.13
CA SER A 27 12.53 -8.45 -11.44
C SER A 27 12.11 -7.74 -12.73
N LEU A 28 11.86 -6.44 -12.63
CA LEU A 28 11.56 -5.53 -13.74
C LEU A 28 12.66 -5.61 -14.80
N LYS A 29 12.48 -6.49 -15.78
CA LYS A 29 13.11 -6.37 -17.10
C LYS A 29 12.08 -5.77 -18.05
N SER A 30 11.87 -4.46 -17.93
CA SER A 30 11.36 -3.67 -19.05
C SER A 30 12.55 -2.98 -19.69
N SER A 31 12.85 -3.39 -20.91
CA SER A 31 13.93 -2.85 -21.75
C SER A 31 13.47 -1.51 -22.32
N ASN A 32 13.75 -0.41 -21.63
CA ASN A 32 13.92 0.95 -22.16
C ASN A 32 14.40 1.91 -21.04
N GLY A 33 15.62 2.44 -21.16
CA GLY A 33 16.01 3.72 -20.56
C GLY A 33 16.61 3.71 -19.14
N ALA A 34 17.95 3.85 -19.04
CA ALA A 34 18.64 4.10 -17.77
C ALA A 34 18.11 5.35 -17.02
N VAL A 35 17.64 6.37 -17.75
CA VAL A 35 17.10 7.63 -17.23
C VAL A 35 15.80 7.41 -16.42
N ASN A 36 14.89 6.55 -16.88
CA ASN A 36 13.64 6.26 -16.16
C ASN A 36 13.91 5.47 -14.86
N ARG A 37 14.98 4.68 -14.83
CA ARG A 37 15.37 3.95 -13.63
C ARG A 37 15.97 4.90 -12.59
N GLU A 38 16.82 5.82 -13.01
CA GLU A 38 17.46 6.82 -12.15
C GLU A 38 16.43 7.79 -11.54
N PHE A 39 15.47 8.26 -12.33
CA PHE A 39 14.35 9.06 -11.83
C PHE A 39 13.46 8.29 -10.85
N LYS A 40 13.14 7.03 -11.14
CA LYS A 40 12.35 6.19 -10.22
C LYS A 40 13.09 5.98 -8.90
N THR A 41 14.40 5.78 -8.92
CA THR A 41 15.20 5.65 -7.68
C THR A 41 15.26 6.96 -6.91
N SER A 42 15.51 8.11 -7.57
CA SER A 42 15.57 9.40 -6.88
C SER A 42 14.25 9.82 -6.25
N PHE A 43 13.12 9.52 -6.91
CA PHE A 43 11.80 9.73 -6.34
C PHE A 43 11.55 8.83 -5.12
N VAL A 44 11.84 7.52 -5.21
CA VAL A 44 11.64 6.62 -4.07
C VAL A 44 12.52 7.02 -2.88
N ASP A 45 13.73 7.50 -3.13
CA ASP A 45 14.64 7.97 -2.09
C ASP A 45 14.15 9.24 -1.39
N SER A 46 13.38 10.09 -2.09
CA SER A 46 12.79 11.31 -1.52
C SER A 46 11.55 11.08 -0.64
N LEU A 47 11.05 9.85 -0.60
CA LEU A 47 9.92 9.44 0.24
C LEU A 47 10.38 9.12 1.67
N ASN A 48 9.55 9.46 2.66
CA ASN A 48 9.72 8.97 4.02
C ASN A 48 9.31 7.48 4.14
N ASP A 49 9.59 6.86 5.28
CA ASP A 49 9.36 5.42 5.47
C ASP A 49 7.89 5.02 5.33
N ASP A 50 6.97 5.83 5.88
CA ASP A 50 5.52 5.60 5.75
C ASP A 50 5.06 5.69 4.29
N GLN A 51 5.57 6.67 3.53
CA GLN A 51 5.28 6.84 2.11
C GLN A 51 5.86 5.70 1.27
N LYS A 52 7.05 5.19 1.63
CA LYS A 52 7.64 3.99 1.00
C LYS A 52 6.78 2.76 1.26
N GLU A 53 6.30 2.58 2.48
CA GLU A 53 5.36 1.51 2.82
C GLU A 53 4.06 1.64 2.00
N ALA A 54 3.49 2.84 1.92
CA ALA A 54 2.29 3.10 1.14
C ALA A 54 2.48 2.84 -0.36
N LEU A 55 3.63 3.24 -0.92
CA LEU A 55 3.96 2.98 -2.33
C LEU A 55 4.11 1.48 -2.59
N PHE A 56 4.79 0.76 -1.69
CA PHE A 56 4.92 -0.69 -1.78
C PHE A 56 3.56 -1.40 -1.70
N PHE A 57 2.71 -1.01 -0.75
CA PHE A 57 1.34 -1.53 -0.66
C PHE A 57 0.54 -1.28 -1.93
N LEU A 58 0.60 -0.06 -2.48
CA LEU A 58 -0.08 0.29 -3.72
C LEU A 58 0.44 -0.52 -4.91
N GLU A 59 1.76 -0.75 -4.99
CA GLU A 59 2.38 -1.63 -5.98
C GLU A 59 1.77 -3.04 -5.89
N GLN A 60 1.72 -3.64 -4.71
CA GLN A 60 1.13 -4.98 -4.53
C GLN A 60 -0.35 -5.05 -4.94
N VAL A 61 -1.12 -3.98 -4.69
CA VAL A 61 -2.55 -3.97 -4.99
C VAL A 61 -2.84 -3.77 -6.48
N VAL A 62 -2.09 -2.88 -7.13
CA VAL A 62 -2.41 -2.36 -8.47
C VAL A 62 -1.56 -2.98 -9.57
N LEU A 63 -0.31 -3.39 -9.29
CA LEU A 63 0.64 -3.83 -10.32
C LEU A 63 0.10 -5.02 -11.12
N ASP A 64 -0.59 -5.96 -10.46
CA ASP A 64 -1.20 -7.12 -11.13
C ASP A 64 -2.41 -6.74 -11.99
N SER A 65 -3.10 -5.65 -11.64
CA SER A 65 -4.34 -5.23 -12.30
C SER A 65 -4.08 -4.32 -13.51
N ASN A 66 -3.14 -3.37 -13.35
CA ASN A 66 -2.81 -2.41 -14.40
C ASN A 66 -1.35 -1.92 -14.26
N PRO A 67 -0.36 -2.73 -14.68
CA PRO A 67 1.05 -2.43 -14.47
C PRO A 67 1.51 -1.17 -15.21
N ASP A 68 0.98 -0.92 -16.42
CA ASP A 68 1.34 0.25 -17.21
C ASP A 68 0.85 1.54 -16.54
N LYS A 69 -0.37 1.55 -16.00
CA LYS A 69 -0.89 2.73 -15.30
C LYS A 69 -0.21 2.95 -13.95
N PHE A 70 0.17 1.89 -13.24
CA PHE A 70 1.01 2.02 -12.05
C PHE A 70 2.38 2.65 -12.38
N ASN A 71 3.04 2.20 -13.45
CA ASN A 71 4.33 2.77 -13.85
C ASN A 71 4.23 4.25 -14.26
N GLN A 72 3.06 4.71 -14.73
CA GLN A 72 2.83 6.12 -15.06
C GLN A 72 2.78 7.03 -13.83
N ILE A 73 2.67 6.50 -12.59
CA ILE A 73 2.74 7.31 -11.36
C ILE A 73 4.04 8.12 -11.35
N PHE A 74 5.14 7.51 -11.77
CA PHE A 74 6.46 8.14 -11.81
C PHE A 74 6.59 9.21 -12.90
N ASN A 75 5.59 9.39 -13.77
CA ASN A 75 5.58 10.49 -14.73
C ASN A 75 4.84 11.73 -14.18
N LEU A 76 4.21 11.62 -13.01
CA LEU A 76 3.54 12.73 -12.34
C LEU A 76 4.54 13.58 -11.55
N ASN A 77 4.12 14.80 -11.25
CA ASN A 77 4.82 15.66 -10.32
C ASN A 77 4.91 14.98 -8.94
N GLU A 78 6.08 15.05 -8.32
CA GLU A 78 6.40 14.42 -7.02
C GLU A 78 5.40 14.78 -5.92
N ASP A 79 4.98 16.06 -5.82
CA ASP A 79 4.03 16.52 -4.80
C ASP A 79 2.67 15.85 -4.98
N LYS A 80 2.20 15.68 -6.22
CA LYS A 80 0.93 14.97 -6.51
C LYS A 80 1.00 13.51 -6.07
N VAL A 81 2.12 12.84 -6.30
CA VAL A 81 2.31 11.46 -5.86
C VAL A 81 2.37 11.40 -4.33
N LYS A 82 3.09 12.32 -3.69
CA LYS A 82 3.16 12.42 -2.22
C LYS A 82 1.81 12.69 -1.58
N GLU A 83 0.95 13.52 -2.17
CA GLU A 83 -0.42 13.76 -1.70
C GLU A 83 -1.28 12.49 -1.72
N MET A 84 -1.23 11.75 -2.84
CA MET A 84 -1.93 10.46 -2.96
C MET A 84 -1.39 9.47 -1.92
N LEU A 85 -0.06 9.34 -1.80
CA LEU A 85 0.58 8.43 -0.84
C LEU A 85 0.22 8.81 0.61
N ALA A 86 0.13 10.10 0.94
CA ALA A 86 -0.30 10.54 2.27
C ALA A 86 -1.71 10.05 2.63
N THR A 87 -2.60 9.92 1.65
CA THR A 87 -3.94 9.36 1.86
C THR A 87 -3.87 7.85 2.14
N VAL A 88 -3.06 7.13 1.36
CA VAL A 88 -2.82 5.69 1.59
C VAL A 88 -2.18 5.45 2.97
N VAL A 89 -1.21 6.28 3.38
CA VAL A 89 -0.58 6.24 4.71
C VAL A 89 -1.63 6.34 5.80
N LYS A 90 -2.54 7.33 5.71
CA LYS A 90 -3.58 7.51 6.72
C LYS A 90 -4.47 6.27 6.85
N CYS A 91 -4.87 5.66 5.74
CA CYS A 91 -5.67 4.42 5.76
C CYS A 91 -4.90 3.24 6.38
N LEU A 92 -3.61 3.09 6.05
CA LEU A 92 -2.78 2.03 6.63
C LEU A 92 -2.58 2.22 8.15
N GLN A 93 -2.41 3.47 8.59
CA GLN A 93 -2.32 3.81 10.01
C GLN A 93 -3.65 3.56 10.74
N ALA A 94 -4.78 3.95 10.15
CA ALA A 94 -6.11 3.69 10.70
C ALA A 94 -6.36 2.18 10.89
N LYS A 95 -6.06 1.37 9.86
CA LYS A 95 -6.10 -0.10 9.94
C LYS A 95 -5.22 -0.64 11.09
N ARG A 96 -3.98 -0.16 11.18
CA ARG A 96 -3.00 -0.61 12.19
C ARG A 96 -3.50 -0.28 13.61
N ASN A 97 -4.05 0.91 13.80
CA ASN A 97 -4.66 1.35 15.06
C ASN A 97 -5.89 0.51 15.41
N ALA A 98 -6.78 0.24 14.45
CA ALA A 98 -7.95 -0.61 14.64
C ALA A 98 -7.52 -2.03 15.04
N LYS A 99 -6.51 -2.61 14.38
CA LYS A 99 -5.97 -3.93 14.74
C LYS A 99 -5.44 -3.95 16.18
N ILE A 100 -4.62 -2.97 16.58
CA ILE A 100 -4.08 -2.87 17.94
C ILE A 100 -5.21 -2.74 18.98
N ALA A 101 -6.25 -1.96 18.68
CA ALA A 101 -7.40 -1.80 19.57
C ALA A 101 -8.17 -3.12 19.73
N LEU A 102 -8.38 -3.86 18.64
CA LEU A 102 -9.05 -5.17 18.67
C LEU A 102 -8.22 -6.24 19.39
N GLU A 103 -6.89 -6.22 19.26
CA GLU A 103 -6.00 -7.15 19.96
C GLU A 103 -6.01 -6.93 21.48
N ARG A 104 -6.21 -5.69 21.93
CA ARG A 104 -6.29 -5.32 23.35
C ARG A 104 -7.70 -5.42 23.94
N SER A 105 -8.69 -5.69 23.10
CA SER A 105 -10.09 -5.72 23.52
C SER A 105 -10.45 -7.05 24.18
N ASN A 106 -11.15 -6.97 25.31
CA ASN A 106 -11.80 -8.10 25.97
C ASN A 106 -13.30 -8.19 25.63
N ASP A 107 -13.76 -7.44 24.62
CA ASP A 107 -15.16 -7.43 24.19
C ASP A 107 -15.56 -8.80 23.60
N VAL A 108 -16.75 -9.27 23.97
CA VAL A 108 -17.34 -10.53 23.47
C VAL A 108 -17.49 -10.54 21.95
N ASN A 109 -17.60 -9.37 21.32
CA ASN A 109 -17.79 -9.20 19.88
C ASN A 109 -16.49 -9.00 19.08
N VAL A 110 -15.32 -9.12 19.71
CA VAL A 110 -14.02 -8.86 19.05
C VAL A 110 -13.82 -9.68 17.77
N ALA A 111 -14.33 -10.91 17.72
CA ALA A 111 -14.27 -11.76 16.53
C ALA A 111 -15.06 -11.17 15.34
N ASN A 112 -16.27 -10.65 15.61
CA ASN A 112 -17.09 -9.99 14.60
C ASN A 112 -16.43 -8.70 14.10
N ALA A 113 -15.86 -7.91 15.02
CA ALA A 113 -15.15 -6.69 14.65
C ALA A 113 -13.88 -6.97 13.84
N LYS A 114 -13.13 -8.04 14.14
CA LYS A 114 -12.01 -8.51 13.32
C LYS A 114 -12.47 -8.92 11.91
N HIS A 115 -13.59 -9.61 11.80
CA HIS A 115 -14.17 -9.94 10.50
C HIS A 115 -14.58 -8.69 9.71
N GLN A 116 -15.22 -7.71 10.36
CA GLN A 116 -15.56 -6.42 9.73
C GLN A 116 -14.32 -5.68 9.24
N LEU A 117 -13.25 -5.65 10.03
CA LEU A 117 -11.98 -5.04 9.65
C LEU A 117 -11.42 -5.66 8.35
N LEU A 118 -11.48 -6.99 8.21
CA LEU A 118 -11.08 -7.68 6.98
C LEU A 118 -11.97 -7.33 5.77
N GLN A 119 -13.28 -7.16 5.98
CA GLN A 119 -14.20 -6.76 4.91
C GLN A 119 -13.92 -5.32 4.45
N VAL A 120 -13.70 -4.38 5.38
CA VAL A 120 -13.31 -3.00 5.06
C VAL A 120 -11.99 -2.99 4.28
N GLU A 121 -11.02 -3.81 4.68
CA GLU A 121 -9.76 -3.94 3.94
C GLU A 121 -9.97 -4.43 2.51
N LYS A 122 -10.78 -5.47 2.33
CA LYS A 122 -11.08 -6.00 0.99
C LYS A 122 -11.72 -4.93 0.10
N VAL A 123 -12.72 -4.22 0.61
CA VAL A 123 -13.39 -3.13 -0.11
C VAL A 123 -12.40 -2.01 -0.48
N TYR A 124 -11.52 -1.64 0.44
CA TYR A 124 -10.49 -0.63 0.18
C TYR A 124 -9.52 -1.06 -0.93
N ILE A 125 -9.05 -2.29 -0.91
CA ILE A 125 -8.18 -2.87 -1.96
C ILE A 125 -8.89 -2.88 -3.31
N ASP A 126 -10.15 -3.32 -3.34
CA ASP A 126 -10.93 -3.36 -4.58
C ASP A 126 -11.19 -1.95 -5.14
N ASN A 127 -11.46 -0.97 -4.27
CA ASN A 127 -11.58 0.43 -4.67
C ASN A 127 -10.26 0.95 -5.27
N LEU A 128 -9.11 0.69 -4.65
CA LEU A 128 -7.80 1.08 -5.20
C LEU A 128 -7.59 0.50 -6.59
N ARG A 129 -7.84 -0.81 -6.78
CA ARG A 129 -7.75 -1.44 -8.11
C ARG A 129 -8.68 -0.79 -9.12
N GLN A 130 -9.91 -0.51 -8.70
CA GLN A 130 -10.91 0.12 -9.55
C GLN A 130 -10.45 1.50 -10.02
N SER A 131 -9.94 2.34 -9.11
CA SER A 131 -9.43 3.68 -9.45
C SER A 131 -8.35 3.64 -10.53
N PHE A 132 -7.42 2.69 -10.45
CA PHE A 132 -6.40 2.52 -11.50
C PHE A 132 -6.92 1.79 -12.75
N THR A 133 -8.01 1.05 -12.66
CA THR A 133 -8.58 0.39 -13.84
C THR A 133 -9.43 1.37 -14.65
N THR A 134 -10.35 2.09 -14.02
CA THR A 134 -11.36 2.91 -14.70
C THR A 134 -10.96 4.34 -15.01
N ALA A 135 -10.02 4.91 -14.28
CA ALA A 135 -9.56 6.28 -14.56
C ALA A 135 -9.02 6.39 -15.99
N LYS A 136 -9.31 7.49 -16.67
CA LYS A 136 -8.88 7.72 -18.06
C LYS A 136 -7.37 7.91 -18.16
N ASN A 137 -6.77 8.50 -17.14
CA ASN A 137 -5.33 8.73 -17.04
C ASN A 137 -4.85 8.58 -15.59
N ILE A 138 -3.52 8.64 -15.41
CA ILE A 138 -2.91 8.45 -14.09
C ILE A 138 -3.21 9.59 -13.11
N GLU A 139 -3.34 10.82 -13.60
CA GLU A 139 -3.69 11.96 -12.74
C GLU A 139 -5.08 11.80 -12.13
N GLU A 140 -6.05 11.35 -12.92
CA GLU A 140 -7.39 11.00 -12.44
C GLU A 140 -7.35 9.85 -11.44
N ALA A 141 -6.57 8.79 -11.69
CA ALA A 141 -6.42 7.68 -10.74
C ALA A 141 -5.86 8.15 -9.38
N CYS A 142 -4.79 8.95 -9.40
CA CYS A 142 -4.19 9.50 -8.19
C CYS A 142 -5.16 10.46 -7.46
N ASN A 143 -5.93 11.27 -8.19
CA ASN A 143 -6.93 12.16 -7.59
C ASN A 143 -8.09 11.39 -6.95
N LEU A 144 -8.55 10.29 -7.55
CA LEU A 144 -9.55 9.42 -6.94
C LEU A 144 -9.05 8.89 -5.59
N VAL A 145 -7.83 8.33 -5.56
CA VAL A 145 -7.23 7.80 -4.32
C VAL A 145 -7.00 8.89 -3.28
N LYS A 146 -6.52 10.08 -3.69
CA LYS A 146 -6.33 11.23 -2.78
C LYS A 146 -7.62 11.66 -2.09
N ASN A 147 -8.75 11.53 -2.77
CA ASN A 147 -10.05 11.96 -2.28
C ASN A 147 -10.81 10.84 -1.55
N TYR A 148 -10.16 9.70 -1.26
CA TYR A 148 -10.76 8.67 -0.43
C TYR A 148 -11.05 9.23 0.96
N ASP A 149 -12.28 9.03 1.41
CA ASP A 149 -12.66 9.35 2.76
C ASP A 149 -11.98 8.35 3.71
N VAL A 150 -10.94 8.84 4.39
CA VAL A 150 -10.20 8.07 5.39
C VAL A 150 -11.11 7.71 6.56
N SER A 151 -12.13 8.53 6.89
CA SER A 151 -13.08 8.21 7.96
C SER A 151 -14.06 7.10 7.58
N ALA A 152 -14.27 6.88 6.28
CA ALA A 152 -14.95 5.71 5.74
C ALA A 152 -14.01 4.50 5.60
N SER A 153 -12.71 4.67 5.89
CA SER A 153 -11.65 3.67 5.68
C SER A 153 -10.93 3.36 7.00
N PHE A 154 -11.45 2.34 7.70
CA PHE A 154 -10.97 1.77 8.97
C PHE A 154 -11.22 2.56 10.25
#